data_AF-A0A972N215-F1
#
_entry.id   AF-A0A972N215-F1
#
_cell.length_a   1.000
_cell.length_b   1.000
_cell.length_c   1.000
_cell.angle_alpha   90.00
_cell.angle_beta   90.00
_cell.angle_gamma   90.00
#
_symmetry.space_group_name_H-M   'P 1'
#
loop_
_entity.id
_entity.type
_entity.pdbx_description
1 polymer ?
#
loop_
_entity_poly.entity_id
_entity_poly.type
_entity_poly.pdbx_seq_one_letter_code
_entity_poly.pdbx_strand_id
1 'polypeptide(L)'
;MRKIFLIVFFLFYLNADTFEVRNFKADIYSKNSQLVKIDLSMVFEGRDLKVNQDRVLDALNIVVGSFFFEDLMTSKGKEEFKSLLIKYLDKKYGVEVDEILILKLMEADNITIRNLIKELKKEGCCK
;
A
#
# COMPACT_ATOMS: atom_id res chain seq x y z
N MET A 1 27.52 33.44 -17.41
CA MET A 1 27.16 32.18 -18.13
C MET A 1 27.21 30.94 -17.25
N ARG A 2 28.20 30.75 -16.35
CA ARG A 2 28.29 29.57 -15.46
C ARG A 2 27.05 29.32 -14.56
N LYS A 3 26.34 30.37 -14.13
CA LYS A 3 25.15 30.27 -13.26
C LYS A 3 23.89 29.78 -13.99
N ILE A 4 23.77 30.05 -15.29
CA ILE A 4 22.61 29.62 -16.10
C ILE A 4 22.68 28.10 -16.34
N PHE A 5 23.89 27.57 -16.51
CA PHE A 5 24.11 26.13 -16.68
C PHE A 5 23.67 25.31 -15.45
N LEU A 6 23.90 25.83 -14.24
CA LEU A 6 23.44 25.21 -12.99
C LEU A 6 21.91 25.18 -12.88
N ILE A 7 21.23 26.24 -13.32
CA ILE A 7 19.76 26.32 -13.28
C ILE A 7 19.14 25.33 -14.28
N VAL A 8 19.70 25.24 -15.49
CA VAL A 8 19.23 24.29 -16.51
C VAL A 8 19.46 22.85 -16.07
N PHE A 9 20.58 22.54 -15.43
CA PHE A 9 20.85 21.21 -14.89
C PHE A 9 19.88 20.83 -13.76
N PHE A 10 19.51 21.78 -12.90
CA PHE A 10 18.59 21.54 -11.78
C PHE A 10 17.15 21.23 -12.24
N LEU A 11 16.71 21.80 -13.37
CA LEU A 11 15.38 21.56 -13.92
C LEU A 11 15.17 20.11 -14.39
N PHE A 12 16.22 19.39 -14.75
CA PHE A 12 16.12 17.97 -15.14
C PHE A 12 15.90 17.01 -13.96
N TYR A 13 16.17 17.43 -12.72
CA TYR A 13 16.03 16.58 -11.53
C TYR A 13 14.65 16.65 -10.86
N LEU A 14 13.75 17.53 -11.29
CA LEU A 14 12.47 17.82 -10.63
C LEU A 14 11.26 17.05 -11.20
N ASN A 15 11.49 15.90 -11.82
CA ASN A 15 10.38 15.08 -12.33
C ASN A 15 9.77 14.26 -11.19
N ALA A 16 8.68 14.78 -10.60
CA ALA A 16 7.80 13.99 -9.76
C ALA A 16 6.95 13.09 -10.65
N ASP A 17 7.10 11.79 -10.46
CA ASP A 17 6.36 10.72 -11.11
C ASP A 17 5.37 10.10 -10.13
N THR A 18 4.32 9.47 -10.67
CA THR A 18 3.31 8.78 -9.87
C THR A 18 3.17 7.34 -10.32
N PHE A 19 2.94 6.45 -9.36
CA PHE A 19 2.65 5.05 -9.62
C PHE A 19 1.46 4.61 -8.77
N GLU A 20 0.44 4.07 -9.43
CA GLU A 20 -0.78 3.61 -8.78
C GLU A 20 -0.79 2.09 -8.68
N VAL A 21 -1.00 1.58 -7.47
CA VAL A 21 -1.26 0.17 -7.19
C VAL A 21 -2.74 0.01 -6.87
N ARG A 22 -3.46 -0.78 -7.69
CA ARG A 22 -4.89 -1.04 -7.51
C ARG A 22 -5.15 -2.47 -7.07
N ASN A 23 -6.06 -2.64 -6.11
CA ASN A 23 -6.58 -3.93 -5.67
C ASN A 23 -5.48 -4.92 -5.25
N PHE A 24 -4.43 -4.42 -4.60
CA PHE A 24 -3.40 -5.25 -4.01
C PHE A 24 -4.01 -6.08 -2.89
N LYS A 25 -3.86 -7.41 -2.98
CA LYS A 25 -4.38 -8.35 -1.99
C LYS A 25 -3.22 -9.06 -1.30
N ALA A 26 -3.29 -9.10 0.02
CA ALA A 26 -2.34 -9.83 0.84
C ALA A 26 -3.07 -10.47 2.03
N ASP A 27 -2.54 -11.60 2.49
CA ASP A 27 -2.94 -12.20 3.76
C ASP A 27 -1.99 -11.68 4.84
N ILE A 28 -2.54 -11.04 5.87
CA ILE A 28 -1.78 -10.53 7.02
C ILE A 28 -2.33 -11.10 8.31
N TYR A 29 -1.54 -11.12 9.38
CA TYR A 29 -2.00 -11.58 10.67
C TYR A 29 -2.87 -10.53 11.37
N SER A 30 -3.93 -10.96 12.04
CA SER A 30 -4.57 -10.21 13.11
C SER A 30 -3.82 -10.41 14.42
N LYS A 31 -4.04 -9.53 15.40
CA LYS A 31 -3.47 -9.69 16.75
C LYS A 31 -3.94 -10.97 17.44
N ASN A 32 -5.07 -11.54 16.98
CA ASN A 32 -5.59 -12.83 17.42
C ASN A 32 -5.00 -14.02 16.64
N SER A 33 -3.90 -13.82 15.89
CA SER A 33 -3.19 -14.85 15.11
C SER A 33 -4.01 -15.49 13.99
N GLN A 34 -5.07 -14.82 13.52
CA GLN A 34 -5.84 -15.27 12.35
C GLN A 34 -5.31 -14.58 11.10
N LEU A 35 -5.34 -15.26 9.96
CA LEU A 35 -5.03 -14.63 8.67
C LEU A 35 -6.25 -13.85 8.18
N VAL A 36 -6.05 -12.56 7.94
CA VAL A 36 -7.03 -11.64 7.37
C VAL A 36 -6.56 -11.25 5.98
N LYS A 37 -7.41 -11.45 4.98
CA LYS A 37 -7.13 -10.99 3.63
C LYS A 37 -7.49 -9.53 3.53
N ILE A 38 -6.55 -8.70 3.10
CA ILE A 38 -6.80 -7.27 2.87
C ILE A 38 -6.88 -6.94 1.37
N ASP A 39 -7.56 -5.84 1.07
CA ASP A 39 -7.62 -5.21 -0.24
C ASP A 39 -7.18 -3.74 -0.10
N LEU A 40 -6.04 -3.44 -0.72
CA LEU A 40 -5.31 -2.19 -0.60
C LEU A 40 -5.15 -1.55 -1.99
N SER A 41 -5.47 -0.26 -2.10
CA SER A 41 -5.13 0.56 -3.27
C SER A 41 -4.40 1.81 -2.82
N MET A 42 -3.31 2.14 -3.51
CA MET A 42 -2.44 3.24 -3.13
C MET A 42 -1.87 3.98 -4.34
N VAL A 43 -1.49 5.24 -4.12
CA VAL A 43 -0.69 6.04 -5.05
C VAL A 43 0.63 6.36 -4.38
N PHE A 44 1.71 6.18 -5.12
CA PHE A 44 3.06 6.57 -4.76
C PHE A 44 3.42 7.81 -5.57
N GLU A 45 3.98 8.82 -4.92
CA GLU A 45 4.50 10.03 -5.54
C GLU A 45 6.00 10.13 -5.22
N GLY A 46 6.84 10.35 -6.22
CA GLY A 46 8.29 10.32 -6.04
C GLY A 46 9.07 10.37 -7.34
N ARG A 47 10.32 9.91 -7.35
CA ARG A 47 11.19 9.98 -8.53
C ARG A 47 11.37 8.61 -9.17
N ASP A 48 11.37 8.58 -10.50
CA ASP A 48 11.62 7.37 -11.31
C ASP A 48 10.72 6.17 -10.93
N LEU A 49 9.49 6.42 -10.47
CA LEU A 49 8.60 5.34 -9.99
C LEU A 49 8.16 4.40 -11.12
N LYS A 50 7.89 4.92 -12.32
CA LYS A 50 7.50 4.09 -13.48
C LYS A 50 8.54 3.06 -13.90
N VAL A 51 9.82 3.31 -13.68
CA VAL A 51 10.89 2.34 -14.01
C VAL A 51 11.22 1.40 -12.85
N ASN A 52 10.69 1.67 -11.65
CA ASN A 52 10.94 0.91 -10.41
C ASN A 52 9.67 0.23 -9.86
N GLN A 53 8.67 -0.01 -10.70
CA GLN A 53 7.37 -0.56 -10.27
C GLN A 53 7.50 -1.92 -9.57
N ASP A 54 8.38 -2.78 -10.08
CA ASP A 54 8.71 -4.08 -9.51
C ASP A 54 9.26 -3.96 -8.07
N ARG A 55 10.16 -2.99 -7.84
CA ARG A 55 10.74 -2.70 -6.53
C ARG A 55 9.70 -2.14 -5.56
N VAL A 56 8.81 -1.27 -6.04
CA VAL A 56 7.67 -0.76 -5.25
C VAL A 56 6.75 -1.90 -4.82
N LEU A 57 6.40 -2.80 -5.75
CA LEU A 57 5.54 -3.95 -5.45
C LEU A 57 6.21 -4.96 -4.51
N ASP A 58 7.51 -5.22 -4.66
CA ASP A 58 8.25 -6.08 -3.73
C ASP A 58 8.30 -5.49 -2.32
N ALA A 59 8.67 -4.21 -2.20
CA ALA A 59 8.69 -3.53 -0.90
C ALA A 59 7.31 -3.54 -0.23
N LEU A 60 6.25 -3.32 -1.00
CA LEU A 60 4.88 -3.40 -0.50
C LEU A 60 4.56 -4.79 0.05
N ASN A 61 4.86 -5.86 -0.69
CA ASN A 61 4.64 -7.23 -0.23
C ASN A 61 5.38 -7.56 1.07
N ILE A 62 6.60 -7.06 1.24
CA ILE A 62 7.40 -7.30 2.44
C ILE A 62 6.88 -6.49 3.62
N VAL A 63 6.68 -5.19 3.43
CA VAL A 63 6.34 -4.26 4.51
C VAL A 63 4.93 -4.49 5.02
N VAL A 64 3.96 -4.79 4.15
CA VAL A 64 2.57 -5.03 4.56
C VAL A 64 2.45 -6.22 5.52
N GLY A 65 3.25 -7.27 5.32
CA GLY A 65 3.29 -8.44 6.19
C GLY A 65 3.91 -8.19 7.58
N SER A 66 4.50 -7.01 7.80
CA SER A 66 5.10 -6.62 9.08
C SER A 66 4.08 -6.00 10.04
N PHE A 67 2.86 -5.72 9.58
CA PHE A 67 1.81 -5.10 10.37
C PHE A 67 0.68 -6.08 10.68
N PHE A 68 0.11 -5.95 11.87
CA PHE A 68 -1.18 -6.57 12.15
C PHE A 68 -2.31 -5.80 11.46
N PHE A 69 -3.38 -6.50 11.09
CA PHE A 69 -4.57 -5.89 10.49
C PHE A 69 -5.11 -4.74 11.35
N GLU A 70 -5.24 -4.94 12.65
CA GLU A 70 -5.78 -3.93 13.56
C GLU A 70 -4.94 -2.66 13.60
N ASP A 71 -3.61 -2.77 13.45
CA ASP A 71 -2.72 -1.61 13.43
C ASP A 71 -2.93 -0.80 12.14
N LEU A 72 -3.01 -1.47 10.98
CA LEU A 72 -3.28 -0.83 9.68
C LEU A 72 -4.63 -0.12 9.63
N MET A 73 -5.60 -0.50 10.47
CA MET A 73 -6.90 0.17 10.52
C MET A 73 -6.87 1.51 11.27
N THR A 74 -5.83 1.78 12.06
CA THR A 74 -5.68 3.03 12.82
C THR A 74 -4.97 4.12 12.02
N SER A 75 -5.19 5.40 12.36
CA SER A 75 -4.45 6.51 11.75
C SER A 75 -2.94 6.38 12.01
N LYS A 76 -2.56 6.09 13.26
CA LYS A 76 -1.17 5.90 13.66
C LYS A 76 -0.49 4.78 12.87
N GLY A 77 -1.11 3.61 12.77
CA GLY A 77 -0.54 2.48 12.05
C GLY A 77 -0.44 2.71 10.54
N LYS A 78 -1.36 3.48 9.94
CA LYS A 78 -1.25 3.89 8.53
C LYS A 78 -0.03 4.79 8.30
N GLU A 79 0.20 5.76 9.16
CA GLU A 79 1.37 6.64 9.05
C GLU A 79 2.68 5.90 9.31
N GLU A 80 2.71 4.98 10.28
CA GLU A 80 3.86 4.09 10.51
C GLU A 80 4.13 3.17 9.31
N PHE A 81 3.09 2.62 8.69
CA PHE A 81 3.19 1.81 7.48
C PHE A 81 3.76 2.59 6.30
N LYS A 82 3.22 3.78 6.00
CA LYS A 82 3.75 4.65 4.95
C LYS A 82 5.23 4.98 5.19
N SER A 83 5.57 5.40 6.40
CA SER A 83 6.94 5.77 6.78
C SER A 83 7.91 4.58 6.63
N LEU A 84 7.50 3.39 7.08
CA LEU A 84 8.32 2.19 6.96
C LEU A 84 8.52 1.79 5.48
N LEU A 85 7.46 1.89 4.67
CA LEU A 85 7.51 1.55 3.24
C LEU A 85 8.43 2.48 2.46
N ILE A 86 8.32 3.80 2.67
CA ILE A 86 9.23 4.81 2.08
C ILE A 86 10.68 4.50 2.46
N LYS A 87 10.92 4.28 3.76
CA LYS A 87 12.28 3.99 4.27
C LYS A 87 12.83 2.67 3.74
N TYR A 88 11.99 1.66 3.54
CA TYR A 88 12.41 0.38 2.97
C TYR A 88 12.83 0.55 1.51
N LEU A 89 12.02 1.26 0.72
CA LEU A 89 12.30 1.55 -0.69
C LEU A 89 13.62 2.30 -0.89
N ASP A 90 13.84 3.34 -0.10
CA ASP A 90 15.09 4.10 -0.12
C ASP A 90 16.29 3.19 0.24
N LYS A 91 16.24 2.54 1.41
CA LYS A 91 17.38 1.75 1.90
C LYS A 91 17.71 0.51 1.08
N LYS A 92 16.70 -0.20 0.58
CA LYS A 92 16.88 -1.47 -0.11
C LYS A 92 17.14 -1.28 -1.60
N TYR A 93 16.44 -0.33 -2.20
CA TYR A 93 16.34 -0.18 -3.65
C TYR A 93 16.85 1.16 -4.18
N GLY A 94 17.14 2.13 -3.31
CA GLY A 94 17.49 3.49 -3.71
C GLY A 94 16.34 4.20 -4.42
N VAL A 95 15.10 3.78 -4.16
CA VAL A 95 13.89 4.37 -4.77
C VAL A 95 13.36 5.44 -3.83
N GLU A 96 13.36 6.68 -4.31
CA GLU A 96 12.90 7.83 -3.54
C GLU A 96 11.41 8.06 -3.75
N VAL A 97 10.66 7.93 -2.67
CA VAL A 97 9.21 8.20 -2.59
C VAL A 97 9.01 9.36 -1.64
N ASP A 98 8.34 10.40 -2.12
CA ASP A 98 8.03 11.60 -1.34
C ASP A 98 6.76 11.38 -0.50
N GLU A 99 5.73 10.79 -1.11
CA GLU A 99 4.44 10.58 -0.46
C GLU A 99 3.75 9.27 -0.90
N ILE A 100 2.96 8.69 0.01
CA ILE A 100 2.09 7.54 -0.25
C ILE A 100 0.67 7.89 0.18
N LEU A 101 -0.27 7.81 -0.76
CA LEU A 101 -1.70 8.00 -0.53
C LEU A 101 -2.39 6.65 -0.48
N ILE A 102 -3.07 6.34 0.63
CA ILE A 102 -3.89 5.14 0.74
C ILE A 102 -5.30 5.49 0.24
N LEU A 103 -5.65 5.01 -0.94
CA LEU A 103 -6.96 5.23 -1.55
C LEU A 103 -8.03 4.28 -0.98
N LYS A 104 -7.62 3.05 -0.66
CA LYS A 104 -8.48 2.00 -0.13
C LYS A 104 -7.68 1.08 0.77
N LEU A 105 -8.22 0.75 1.93
CA LEU A 105 -7.72 -0.32 2.80
C LEU A 105 -8.91 -0.91 3.53
N MET A 106 -9.21 -2.17 3.26
CA MET A 106 -10.28 -2.91 3.91
C MET A 106 -9.93 -4.39 3.97
N GLU A 107 -10.63 -5.15 4.80
CA GLU A 107 -10.69 -6.60 4.66
C GLU A 107 -11.33 -6.96 3.32
N ALA A 108 -10.69 -7.83 2.54
CA ALA A 108 -11.11 -8.20 1.19
C ALA A 108 -12.42 -9.02 1.18
N ASP A 109 -12.76 -9.66 2.30
CA ASP A 109 -13.92 -10.53 2.43
C ASP A 109 -14.80 -10.08 3.62
N ASN A 110 -15.82 -9.26 3.33
CA ASN A 110 -16.98 -9.14 4.20
C ASN A 110 -18.16 -9.82 3.49
N ILE A 111 -18.43 -11.07 3.89
CA ILE A 111 -19.63 -11.88 3.60
C ILE A 111 -20.26 -11.61 2.22
N THR A 112 -19.92 -12.43 1.21
CA THR A 112 -20.76 -12.51 0.01
C THR A 112 -22.23 -12.72 0.41
N ILE A 113 -23.18 -12.04 -0.23
CA ILE A 113 -24.63 -12.26 -0.01
C ILE A 113 -24.98 -13.75 0.01
N ARG A 114 -24.28 -14.58 -0.79
CA ARG A 114 -24.37 -16.04 -0.76
C ARG A 114 -24.00 -16.69 0.58
N ASN A 115 -22.92 -16.26 1.22
CA ASN A 115 -22.51 -16.75 2.55
C ASN A 115 -23.48 -16.27 3.62
N LEU A 116 -23.96 -15.02 3.54
CA LEU A 116 -25.01 -14.52 4.43
C LEU A 116 -26.28 -15.38 4.31
N ILE A 117 -26.77 -15.62 3.09
CA ILE A 117 -27.95 -16.46 2.83
C ILE A 117 -27.72 -17.89 3.34
N LYS A 118 -26.51 -18.43 3.18
CA LYS A 118 -26.19 -19.80 3.62
C LYS A 118 -26.22 -19.93 5.14
N GLU A 119 -25.69 -18.95 5.87
CA GLU A 119 -25.75 -18.93 7.34
C GLU A 119 -27.18 -18.63 7.83
N LEU A 120 -27.91 -17.70 7.20
CA LEU A 120 -29.32 -17.43 7.51
C LEU A 120 -30.22 -18.65 7.26
N LYS A 121 -29.91 -19.49 6.27
CA LYS A 121 -30.61 -20.76 6.02
C LYS A 121 -30.29 -21.82 7.09
N LYS A 122 -29.06 -21.87 7.60
CA LYS A 122 -28.69 -22.77 8.71
C LYS A 122 -29.40 -22.41 10.01
N GLU A 123 -29.56 -21.11 10.28
CA GLU A 123 -30.28 -20.59 11.45
C GLU A 123 -31.82 -20.57 11.26
N GLY A 124 -32.33 -21.05 10.13
CA GLY A 124 -33.77 -21.18 9.88
C GLY A 124 -34.50 -19.87 9.55
N CYS A 125 -33.78 -18.77 9.34
CA CYS A 125 -34.36 -17.45 9.04
C CYS A 125 -34.89 -17.33 7.60
N CYS A 126 -34.46 -18.21 6.69
CA CYS A 126 -34.91 -18.26 5.30
C CYS A 126 -35.00 -19.74 4.84
N LYS A 127 -35.97 -20.08 3.98
CA LYS A 127 -36.05 -21.41 3.32
C LYS A 127 -35.20 -21.46 2.05
#